data_AF-A0A483CRG6-F1
#
_entry.id   AF-A0A483CRG6-F1
#
_cell.length_a   1.000
_cell.length_b   1.000
_cell.length_c   1.000
_cell.angle_alpha   90.00
_cell.angle_beta   90.00
_cell.angle_gamma   90.00
#
_symmetry.space_group_name_H-M   'P 1'
#
loop_
_entity.id
_entity.type
_entity.pdbx_description
1 polymer ?
#
loop_
_entity_poly.entity_id
_entity_poly.type
_entity_poly.pdbx_seq_one_letter_code
_entity_poly.pdbx_strand_id
1 'polypeptide(L)'
;MNRRPCPPLHIRRATFTLLVAHREQIVPSIRKLGRHLGPPPVYFCGRTRPVLDLMGGTYAEGVDAWPVRDAAELLAMLEEVGRLTIVVEHDPALYYPDPERAAAVGRALAERVQMTCATVAYVATRQDDYLEAIGRQAGAVGDAWRDPLPEGQQRLFGQG
;
A
#
# COMPACT_ATOMS: atom_id res chain seq x y z
N MET A 1 8.58 -12.94 -26.16
CA MET A 1 8.76 -13.21 -24.71
C MET A 1 7.40 -13.11 -24.02
N ASN A 2 6.78 -14.23 -23.65
CA ASN A 2 5.52 -14.24 -22.89
C ASN A 2 5.83 -13.88 -21.43
N ARG A 3 5.64 -12.61 -21.04
CA ARG A 3 5.60 -12.22 -19.63
C ARG A 3 4.38 -12.90 -19.02
N ARG A 4 4.58 -13.97 -18.24
CA ARG A 4 3.49 -14.54 -17.43
C ARG A 4 2.99 -13.42 -16.51
N PRO A 5 1.68 -13.12 -16.48
CA PRO A 5 1.15 -12.13 -15.56
C PRO A 5 1.43 -12.60 -14.12
N CYS A 6 2.11 -11.76 -13.33
CA CYS A 6 2.25 -12.03 -11.90
C CYS A 6 0.84 -12.04 -11.28
N PRO A 7 0.48 -13.08 -10.52
CA PRO A 7 -0.83 -13.13 -9.88
C PRO A 7 -0.96 -11.97 -8.88
N PRO A 8 -2.13 -11.31 -8.80
CA PRO A 8 -2.33 -10.25 -7.83
C PRO A 8 -2.23 -10.82 -6.41
N LEU A 9 -1.53 -10.09 -5.54
CA LEU A 9 -1.55 -10.30 -4.10
C LEU A 9 -2.96 -10.10 -3.55
N HIS A 10 -3.33 -10.93 -2.57
CA HIS A 10 -4.66 -10.93 -1.99
C HIS A 10 -4.77 -9.87 -0.90
N ILE A 11 -5.78 -9.01 -0.99
CA ILE A 11 -6.13 -8.02 0.04
C ILE A 11 -7.45 -8.48 0.66
N ARG A 12 -7.43 -8.75 1.97
CA ARG A 12 -8.61 -9.25 2.70
C ARG A 12 -9.50 -8.08 3.12
N ARG A 13 -10.82 -8.28 3.08
CA ARG A 13 -11.81 -7.29 3.52
C ARG A 13 -11.74 -7.07 5.02
N ALA A 14 -11.98 -5.82 5.46
CA ALA A 14 -11.97 -5.43 6.86
C ALA A 14 -10.68 -5.83 7.58
N THR A 15 -9.53 -5.66 6.90
CA THR A 15 -8.20 -5.94 7.44
C THR A 15 -7.22 -4.85 7.06
N PHE A 16 -6.10 -4.81 7.79
CA PHE A 16 -4.88 -4.15 7.36
C PHE A 16 -4.01 -5.15 6.59
N THR A 17 -3.65 -4.81 5.34
CA THR A 17 -2.73 -5.60 4.51
C THR A 17 -1.52 -4.75 4.14
N LEU A 18 -0.32 -5.17 4.56
CA LEU A 18 0.95 -4.54 4.18
C LEU A 18 1.58 -5.31 3.00
N LEU A 19 1.64 -4.70 1.82
CA LEU A 19 2.19 -5.29 0.59
C LEU A 19 3.55 -4.68 0.27
N VAL A 20 4.59 -5.51 0.28
CA VAL A 20 5.94 -5.12 -0.17
C VAL A 20 6.29 -5.92 -1.42
N ALA A 21 6.28 -5.26 -2.58
CA ALA A 21 6.48 -5.93 -3.86
C ALA A 21 6.85 -4.94 -4.97
N HIS A 22 7.29 -5.43 -6.13
CA HIS A 22 7.47 -4.55 -7.29
C HIS A 22 6.13 -3.92 -7.72
N ARG A 23 6.17 -2.66 -8.18
CA ARG A 23 4.98 -1.91 -8.61
C ARG A 23 4.12 -2.65 -9.64
N GLU A 24 4.72 -3.45 -10.51
CA GLU A 24 4.05 -4.27 -11.52
C GLU A 24 3.17 -5.38 -10.91
N GLN A 25 3.46 -5.80 -9.67
CA GLN A 25 2.68 -6.79 -8.90
C GLN A 25 1.61 -6.13 -8.03
N ILE A 26 1.89 -4.92 -7.51
CA ILE A 26 0.99 -4.17 -6.64
C ILE A 26 -0.21 -3.62 -7.43
N VAL A 27 0.02 -3.07 -8.63
CA VAL A 27 -1.03 -2.43 -9.45
C VAL A 27 -2.22 -3.38 -9.73
N PRO A 28 -2.02 -4.63 -10.17
CA PRO A 28 -3.12 -5.58 -10.34
C PRO A 28 -3.94 -5.85 -9.07
N SER A 29 -3.31 -5.85 -7.89
CA SER A 29 -3.98 -6.06 -6.60
C SER A 29 -4.90 -4.90 -6.23
N ILE A 30 -4.42 -3.67 -6.39
CA ILE A 30 -5.21 -2.46 -6.15
C ILE A 30 -6.37 -2.39 -7.16
N ARG A 31 -6.10 -2.74 -8.43
CA ARG A 31 -7.13 -2.85 -9.47
C ARG A 31 -8.24 -3.81 -9.10
N LYS A 32 -7.87 -4.98 -8.57
CA LYS A 32 -8.81 -5.98 -8.09
C LYS A 32 -9.61 -5.48 -6.88
N LEU A 33 -8.96 -4.76 -5.96
CA LEU A 33 -9.60 -4.16 -4.79
C LEU A 33 -10.75 -3.24 -5.18
N GLY A 34 -10.49 -2.26 -6.07
CA GLY A 34 -11.51 -1.31 -6.51
C GLY A 34 -12.69 -1.94 -7.26
N ARG A 35 -12.49 -3.06 -7.95
CA ARG A 35 -13.57 -3.76 -8.67
C ARG A 35 -14.53 -4.54 -7.76
N HIS A 36 -14.06 -4.98 -6.58
CA HIS A 36 -14.82 -5.90 -5.73
C HIS A 36 -15.42 -5.26 -4.48
N LEU A 37 -15.01 -4.04 -4.10
CA LEU A 37 -15.35 -3.44 -2.81
C LEU A 37 -16.27 -2.21 -2.90
N GLY A 38 -16.83 -1.91 -4.08
CA GLY A 38 -17.80 -0.83 -4.26
C GLY A 38 -17.17 0.43 -4.84
N PRO A 39 -17.34 1.62 -4.22
CA PRO A 39 -16.74 2.84 -4.72
C PRO A 39 -15.20 2.72 -4.76
N PRO A 40 -14.53 3.49 -5.62
CA PRO A 40 -13.09 3.41 -5.73
C PRO A 40 -12.38 3.70 -4.39
N PRO A 41 -11.19 3.13 -4.17
CA PRO A 41 -10.42 3.41 -2.98
C PRO A 41 -9.98 4.88 -2.95
N VAL A 42 -9.90 5.45 -1.75
CA VAL A 42 -9.09 6.65 -1.52
C VAL A 42 -7.63 6.23 -1.50
N TYR A 43 -6.79 6.97 -2.21
CA TYR A 43 -5.39 6.65 -2.41
C TYR A 43 -4.50 7.74 -1.84
N PHE A 44 -3.91 7.50 -0.67
CA PHE A 44 -2.95 8.39 -0.07
C PHE A 44 -1.56 8.19 -0.69
N CYS A 45 -0.91 9.26 -1.11
CA CYS A 45 0.44 9.21 -1.67
C CYS A 45 1.31 10.38 -1.19
N GLY A 46 2.59 10.10 -0.96
CA GLY A 46 3.58 11.11 -0.61
C GLY A 46 4.13 11.84 -1.84
N ARG A 47 5.38 12.31 -1.71
CA ARG A 47 6.15 12.94 -2.80
C ARG A 47 6.54 11.91 -3.85
N THR A 48 6.91 10.71 -3.41
CA THR A 48 7.17 9.59 -4.31
C THR A 48 5.92 8.73 -4.44
N ARG A 49 5.48 8.50 -5.68
CA ARG A 49 4.27 7.72 -5.97
C ARG A 49 4.41 6.70 -7.12
N PRO A 50 5.46 5.85 -7.10
CA PRO A 50 5.80 4.95 -8.20
C PRO A 50 4.72 3.92 -8.58
N VAL A 51 3.84 3.54 -7.65
CA VAL A 51 2.71 2.64 -7.89
C VAL A 51 1.57 3.42 -8.54
N LEU A 52 1.19 4.58 -7.98
CA LEU A 52 0.15 5.44 -8.56
C LEU A 52 0.49 5.87 -9.98
N ASP A 53 1.74 6.28 -10.25
CA ASP A 53 2.19 6.69 -11.59
C ASP A 53 2.05 5.54 -12.62
N LEU A 54 2.21 4.28 -12.19
CA LEU A 54 2.05 3.11 -13.06
C LEU A 54 0.57 2.72 -13.26
N MET A 55 -0.35 3.21 -12.43
CA MET A 55 -1.78 2.92 -12.57
C MET A 55 -2.46 3.63 -13.75
N GLY A 56 -1.75 4.55 -14.44
CA GLY A 56 -2.22 5.39 -15.54
C GLY A 56 -3.15 4.74 -16.58
N GLY A 57 -3.91 5.60 -17.27
CA GLY A 57 -5.02 5.22 -18.16
C GLY A 57 -6.38 5.27 -17.45
N THR A 58 -7.39 4.57 -17.98
CA THR A 58 -8.79 4.56 -17.49
C THR A 58 -8.97 4.10 -16.03
N TYR A 59 -7.95 3.50 -15.41
CA TYR A 59 -8.01 3.16 -13.99
C TYR A 59 -7.64 4.34 -13.07
N ALA A 60 -6.77 5.24 -13.51
CA ALA A 60 -6.43 6.45 -12.76
C ALA A 60 -7.62 7.40 -12.63
N GLU A 61 -8.53 7.41 -13.63
CA GLU A 61 -9.78 8.18 -13.59
C GLU A 61 -10.74 7.72 -12.49
N GLY A 62 -10.59 6.48 -12.01
CA GLY A 62 -11.38 5.93 -10.92
C GLY A 62 -10.78 6.17 -9.54
N VAL A 63 -9.46 6.35 -9.42
CA VAL A 63 -8.80 6.43 -8.10
C VAL A 63 -8.85 7.87 -7.57
N ASP A 64 -9.40 8.04 -6.38
CA ASP A 64 -9.43 9.35 -5.69
C ASP A 64 -8.08 9.55 -4.95
N ALA A 65 -7.12 10.14 -5.65
CA ALA A 65 -5.74 10.29 -5.17
C ALA A 65 -5.55 11.54 -4.30
N TRP A 66 -5.17 11.34 -3.04
CA TRP A 66 -5.03 12.36 -2.02
C TRP A 66 -3.55 12.50 -1.64
N PRO A 67 -2.84 13.53 -2.16
CA PRO A 67 -1.44 13.74 -1.81
C PRO A 67 -1.31 14.22 -0.36
N VAL A 68 -0.31 13.71 0.35
CA VAL A 68 0.02 14.08 1.74
C VAL A 68 1.48 14.57 1.83
N ARG A 69 1.71 15.60 2.64
CA ARG A 69 3.03 16.25 2.80
C ARG A 69 3.86 15.63 3.91
N ASP A 70 3.20 15.17 4.98
CA ASP A 70 3.82 14.56 6.15
C ASP A 70 2.85 13.62 6.87
N ALA A 71 3.35 12.95 7.93
CA ALA A 71 2.56 12.02 8.73
C ALA A 71 1.40 12.68 9.49
N ALA A 72 1.51 13.96 9.89
CA ALA A 72 0.45 14.63 10.65
C ALA A 72 -0.75 14.92 9.73
N GLU A 73 -0.50 15.36 8.50
CA GLU A 73 -1.54 15.52 7.48
C GLU A 73 -2.20 14.18 7.14
N LEU A 74 -1.41 13.11 6.97
CA LEU A 74 -1.97 11.78 6.75
C LEU A 74 -2.90 11.34 7.89
N LEU A 75 -2.49 11.55 9.16
CA LEU A 75 -3.32 11.22 10.32
C LEU A 75 -4.64 12.01 10.31
N ALA A 76 -4.58 13.33 10.11
CA ALA A 76 -5.77 14.17 10.03
C ALA A 76 -6.73 13.71 8.92
N MET A 77 -6.21 13.38 7.75
CA MET A 77 -7.05 12.89 6.64
C MET A 77 -7.63 11.49 6.92
N LEU A 78 -6.94 10.63 7.67
CA LEU A 78 -7.46 9.32 8.10
C LEU A 78 -8.60 9.44 9.11
N GLU A 79 -8.65 10.51 9.90
CA GLU A 79 -9.78 10.81 10.79
C GLU A 79 -11.02 11.23 10.00
N GLU A 80 -10.84 12.05 8.97
CA GLU A 80 -11.93 12.61 8.15
C GLU A 80 -12.42 11.65 7.05
N VAL A 81 -11.62 10.68 6.63
CA VAL A 81 -11.96 9.82 5.49
C VAL A 81 -13.20 8.96 5.79
N GLY A 82 -14.30 9.22 5.09
CA GLY A 82 -15.54 8.45 5.18
C GLY A 82 -15.54 7.15 4.37
N ARG A 83 -14.46 6.85 3.64
CA ARG A 83 -14.36 5.69 2.73
C ARG A 83 -13.84 4.47 3.47
N LEU A 84 -14.44 3.31 3.16
CA LEU A 84 -14.09 2.02 3.78
C LEU A 84 -12.98 1.28 3.05
N THR A 85 -12.57 1.72 1.86
CA THR A 85 -11.44 1.13 1.13
C THR A 85 -10.36 2.19 1.00
N ILE A 86 -9.22 1.92 1.64
CA ILE A 86 -8.10 2.85 1.75
C ILE A 86 -6.85 2.19 1.18
N VAL A 87 -6.14 2.91 0.33
CA VAL A 87 -4.79 2.55 -0.12
C VAL A 87 -3.84 3.62 0.35
N VAL A 88 -2.71 3.23 0.95
CA VAL A 88 -1.63 4.14 1.32
C VAL A 88 -0.36 3.69 0.63
N GLU A 89 0.19 4.53 -0.23
CA GLU A 89 1.50 4.32 -0.82
C GLU A 89 2.60 4.84 0.10
N HIS A 90 3.55 3.96 0.43
CA HIS A 90 4.63 4.25 1.34
C HIS A 90 5.62 5.26 0.75
N ASP A 91 5.83 6.35 1.49
CA ASP A 91 6.91 7.31 1.25
C ASP A 91 7.63 7.59 2.59
N PRO A 92 8.89 7.13 2.76
CA PRO A 92 9.67 7.36 3.97
C PRO A 92 9.81 8.84 4.37
N ALA A 93 9.73 9.76 3.39
CA ALA A 93 9.86 11.19 3.63
C ALA A 93 8.71 11.76 4.50
N LEU A 94 7.58 11.05 4.59
CA LEU A 94 6.47 11.43 5.47
C LEU A 94 6.80 11.28 6.95
N TYR A 95 7.69 10.34 7.28
CA TYR A 95 7.99 9.93 8.65
C TYR A 95 9.32 10.49 9.15
N TYR A 96 10.27 10.73 8.25
CA TYR A 96 11.60 11.21 8.61
C TYR A 96 11.56 12.52 9.43
N PRO A 97 12.42 12.67 10.46
CA PRO A 97 13.37 11.68 10.99
C PRO A 97 12.81 10.75 12.07
N ASP A 98 11.50 10.79 12.35
CA ASP A 98 10.93 10.25 13.58
C ASP A 98 10.09 8.97 13.34
N PRO A 99 10.59 7.78 13.72
CA PRO A 99 9.88 6.53 13.54
C PRO A 99 8.59 6.43 14.37
N GLU A 100 8.44 7.21 15.44
CA GLU A 100 7.19 7.23 16.22
C GLU A 100 6.01 7.77 15.40
N ARG A 101 6.27 8.59 14.38
CA ARG A 101 5.24 9.04 13.43
C ARG A 101 4.73 7.89 12.58
N ALA A 102 5.62 7.01 12.12
CA ALA A 102 5.24 5.81 11.38
C ALA A 102 4.43 4.86 12.27
N ALA A 103 4.87 4.68 13.53
CA ALA A 103 4.13 3.91 14.52
C ALA A 103 2.71 4.47 14.79
N ALA A 104 2.57 5.79 14.88
CA ALA A 104 1.28 6.47 15.05
C ALA A 104 0.34 6.23 13.86
N VAL A 105 0.85 6.32 12.63
CA VAL A 105 0.07 5.99 11.43
C VAL A 105 -0.35 4.51 11.42
N GLY A 106 0.54 3.59 11.81
CA GLY A 106 0.19 2.17 11.95
C GLY A 106 -0.97 1.94 12.93
N ARG A 107 -0.97 2.63 14.09
CA ARG A 107 -2.08 2.58 15.06
C ARG A 107 -3.39 3.11 14.48
N ALA A 108 -3.36 4.31 13.88
CA ALA A 108 -4.54 4.91 13.28
C ALA A 108 -5.16 4.01 12.20
N LEU A 109 -4.34 3.37 11.36
CA LEU A 109 -4.83 2.43 10.35
C LEU A 109 -5.44 1.17 10.96
N ALA A 110 -4.89 0.63 12.04
CA ALA A 110 -5.51 -0.47 12.77
C ALA A 110 -6.84 -0.06 13.42
N GLU A 111 -6.91 1.12 14.02
CA GLU A 111 -8.15 1.66 14.59
C GLU A 111 -9.22 1.81 13.51
N ARG A 112 -8.87 2.27 12.31
CA ARG A 112 -9.80 2.31 11.16
C ARG A 112 -10.35 0.93 10.83
N VAL A 113 -9.50 -0.08 10.78
CA VAL A 113 -9.93 -1.47 10.53
C VAL A 113 -10.89 -1.94 11.62
N GLN A 114 -10.55 -1.72 12.89
CA GLN A 114 -11.32 -2.23 14.04
C GLN A 114 -12.64 -1.48 14.25
N MET A 115 -12.63 -0.15 14.16
CA MET A 115 -13.78 0.71 14.49
C MET A 115 -14.74 0.89 13.32
N THR A 116 -14.23 0.89 12.08
CA THR A 116 -15.03 1.20 10.89
C THR A 116 -15.13 0.04 9.90
N CYS A 117 -14.55 -1.12 10.22
CA CYS A 117 -14.45 -2.26 9.31
C CYS A 117 -13.76 -1.90 7.98
N ALA A 118 -12.85 -0.91 8.00
CA ALA A 118 -12.13 -0.48 6.81
C ALA A 118 -11.24 -1.60 6.26
N THR A 119 -11.13 -1.67 4.94
CA THR A 119 -10.13 -2.45 4.21
C THR A 119 -8.97 -1.53 3.86
N VAL A 120 -7.80 -1.78 4.45
CA VAL A 120 -6.60 -0.96 4.27
C VAL A 120 -5.55 -1.78 3.52
N ALA A 121 -5.06 -1.23 2.40
CA ALA A 121 -3.88 -1.74 1.71
C ALA A 121 -2.75 -0.72 1.83
N TYR A 122 -1.73 -1.04 2.62
CA TYR A 122 -0.51 -0.25 2.73
C TYR A 122 0.53 -0.85 1.79
N VAL A 123 1.01 -0.09 0.80
CA VAL A 123 1.83 -0.62 -0.30
C VAL A 123 3.20 0.04 -0.35
N ALA A 124 4.24 -0.75 -0.54
CA ALA A 124 5.61 -0.28 -0.65
C ALA A 124 6.37 -1.07 -1.73
N THR A 125 7.29 -0.42 -2.42
CA THR A 125 8.17 -1.10 -3.39
C THR A 125 9.48 -1.61 -2.79
N ARG A 126 9.75 -1.27 -1.53
CA ARG A 126 10.94 -1.63 -0.76
C ARG A 126 10.61 -1.65 0.72
N GLN A 127 11.39 -2.39 1.49
CA GLN A 127 11.32 -2.43 2.95
C GLN A 127 12.24 -1.37 3.56
N ASP A 128 11.83 -0.82 4.70
CA ASP A 128 12.61 0.05 5.57
C ASP A 128 12.04 0.05 7.01
N ASP A 129 12.75 0.71 7.93
CA ASP A 129 12.43 0.74 9.36
C ASP A 129 11.06 1.38 9.65
N TYR A 130 10.61 2.35 8.85
CA TYR A 130 9.30 2.99 9.04
C TYR A 130 8.18 2.03 8.68
N LEU A 131 8.38 1.25 7.61
CA LEU A 131 7.45 0.22 7.20
C LEU A 131 7.29 -0.88 8.27
N GLU A 132 8.38 -1.28 8.90
CA GLU A 132 8.35 -2.23 10.01
C GLU A 132 7.60 -1.67 11.22
N ALA A 133 7.83 -0.40 11.57
CA ALA A 133 7.09 0.27 12.65
C ALA A 133 5.58 0.30 12.36
N ILE A 134 5.18 0.64 11.14
CA ILE A 134 3.77 0.63 10.70
C ILE A 134 3.18 -0.78 10.79
N GLY A 135 3.84 -1.77 10.19
CA GLY A 135 3.36 -3.15 10.17
C GLY A 135 3.20 -3.74 11.57
N ARG A 136 4.15 -3.47 12.46
CA ARG A 136 4.11 -3.91 13.86
C ARG A 136 2.91 -3.32 14.60
N GLN A 137 2.69 -2.01 14.48
CA GLN A 137 1.61 -1.32 15.18
C GLN A 137 0.23 -1.65 14.60
N ALA A 138 0.15 -1.83 13.28
CA ALA A 138 -1.10 -2.15 12.61
C ALA A 138 -1.56 -3.61 12.83
N GLY A 139 -0.77 -4.43 13.55
CA GLY A 139 -1.05 -5.83 13.79
C GLY A 139 -0.96 -6.69 12.53
N ALA A 140 -0.07 -6.34 11.60
CA ALA A 140 0.09 -7.08 10.35
C ALA A 140 0.60 -8.50 10.61
N VAL A 141 -0.30 -9.48 10.56
CA VAL A 141 0.05 -10.90 10.61
C VAL A 141 0.38 -11.36 9.19
N GLY A 142 1.67 -11.41 8.86
CA GLY A 142 2.35 -12.37 7.96
C GLY A 142 1.83 -12.75 6.56
N ASP A 143 0.64 -12.37 6.08
CA ASP A 143 0.08 -12.90 4.82
C ASP A 143 0.50 -12.13 3.55
N ALA A 144 1.19 -10.99 3.70
CA ALA A 144 1.56 -10.11 2.60
C ALA A 144 3.07 -9.77 2.55
N TRP A 145 3.88 -10.49 3.33
CA TRP A 145 5.31 -10.62 3.11
C TRP A 145 5.54 -11.63 1.98
N ARG A 146 5.39 -11.20 0.72
CA ARG A 146 5.89 -11.97 -0.41
C ARG A 146 6.91 -11.16 -1.17
N ASP A 147 8.16 -11.31 -0.76
CA ASP A 147 9.22 -11.49 -1.75
C ASP A 147 9.30 -12.99 -2.03
N PRO A 148 8.92 -13.43 -3.25
CA PRO A 148 9.98 -13.93 -4.11
C PRO A 148 9.78 -13.53 -5.57
N LEU A 149 10.83 -12.99 -6.19
CA LEU A 149 11.04 -13.28 -7.60
C LEU A 149 11.09 -14.81 -7.76
N PRO A 150 10.33 -15.42 -8.71
CA PRO A 150 10.53 -16.81 -9.03
C PRO A 150 11.99 -17.01 -9.46
N GLU A 151 12.64 -18.07 -8.97
CA GLU A 151 14.07 -18.40 -9.16
C GLU A 151 14.55 -18.34 -10.63
N GLY A 152 13.63 -18.33 -11.60
CA GLY A 152 13.90 -18.12 -13.02
C GLY A 152 14.19 -16.68 -13.48
N GLN A 153 14.02 -15.63 -12.65
CA GLN A 153 14.39 -14.25 -13.00
C GLN A 153 15.71 -13.76 -12.42
N GLN A 154 16.24 -14.41 -11.37
CA GLN A 154 17.55 -14.04 -10.81
C GLN A 154 18.71 -14.36 -11.78
N ARG A 155 18.55 -15.37 -12.64
CA ARG A 155 19.58 -15.77 -13.61
C ARG A 155 19.68 -14.86 -14.85
N LEU A 156 18.74 -13.93 -15.06
CA LEU A 156 18.74 -13.06 -16.25
C LEU A 156 19.46 -11.72 -16.05
N PHE A 157 19.85 -11.39 -14.81
CA PHE A 157 20.54 -10.13 -14.51
C PHE A 157 21.83 -10.31 -13.69
N GLY A 158 22.28 -11.56 -13.52
CA GLY A 158 23.45 -11.92 -12.71
C GLY A 158 24.64 -12.47 -13.48
N GLN A 159 24.71 -12.28 -14.80
CA GLN A 159 25.96 -12.44 -15.57
C GLN A 159 26.04 -11.38 -16.67
N GLY A 160 26.97 -10.45 -16.45
CA GLY A 160 27.47 -9.46 -17.39
C GLY A 160 28.76 -8.91 -16.81
#